data_AF-A0A9X4NFI8-F1
#
_entry.id   AF-A0A9X4NFI8-F1
#
_cell.length_a   1.000
_cell.length_b   1.000
_cell.length_c   1.000
_cell.angle_alpha   90.00
_cell.angle_beta   90.00
_cell.angle_gamma   90.00
#
_symmetry.space_group_name_H-M   'P 1'
#
loop_
_entity.id
_entity.type
_entity.pdbx_description
1 polymer ?
#
loop_
_entity_poly.entity_id
_entity_poly.type
_entity_poly.pdbx_seq_one_letter_code
_entity_poly.pdbx_strand_id
1 'polypeptide(L)'
;MKYTAILGDKFIIEPFETVPLKLDHTQAILPATVVYGGRNQVYIYTDLEYNVGQCVSIGGYSVGGKKFRLIELSITDYPVLDNALITEKEKI
;
A
#
# COMPACT_ATOMS: atom_id res chain seq x y z
N MET A 1 -13.94 6.50 2.20
CA MET A 1 -12.83 7.45 1.87
C MET A 1 -11.90 6.85 0.83
N LYS A 2 -11.16 7.69 0.09
CA LYS A 2 -10.06 7.28 -0.80
C LYS A 2 -8.74 7.85 -0.28
N TYR A 3 -7.70 7.03 -0.25
CA TYR A 3 -6.34 7.44 0.08
C TYR A 3 -5.38 7.09 -1.06
N THR A 4 -4.40 7.95 -1.31
CA THR A 4 -3.27 7.66 -2.19
C THR A 4 -2.06 7.35 -1.32
N ALA A 5 -1.37 6.24 -1.57
CA ALA A 5 -0.14 5.89 -0.87
C ALA A 5 1.00 5.62 -1.86
N ILE A 6 2.18 6.09 -1.49
CA ILE A 6 3.44 5.77 -2.18
C ILE A 6 4.13 4.61 -1.45
N LEU A 7 4.70 3.68 -2.20
CA LEU A 7 5.30 2.43 -1.72
C LEU A 7 6.83 2.49 -1.68
N GLY A 8 7.40 3.68 -1.53
CA GLY A 8 8.84 3.94 -1.74
C GLY A 8 9.23 3.94 -3.22
N ASP A 9 10.53 3.98 -3.52
CA ASP A 9 11.07 4.08 -4.88
C ASP A 9 11.98 2.90 -5.29
N LYS A 10 12.16 1.93 -4.39
CA LYS A 10 12.99 0.74 -4.59
C LYS A 10 12.49 -0.16 -5.73
N PHE A 11 11.17 -0.38 -5.79
CA PHE A 11 10.54 -1.32 -6.71
C PHE A 11 9.59 -0.65 -7.70
N ILE A 12 9.41 -1.33 -8.84
CA ILE A 12 8.33 -1.09 -9.80
C ILE A 12 7.28 -2.16 -9.54
N ILE A 13 6.13 -1.74 -9.05
CA ILE A 13 4.99 -2.60 -8.76
C ILE A 13 4.37 -3.04 -10.08
N GLU A 14 4.27 -4.35 -10.27
CA GLU A 14 3.54 -4.92 -11.40
C GLU A 14 2.03 -4.68 -11.21
N PRO A 15 1.27 -4.42 -12.28
CA PRO A 15 -0.18 -4.23 -12.17
C PRO A 15 -0.91 -5.39 -11.50
N PHE A 16 -1.94 -5.06 -10.72
CA PHE A 16 -2.81 -6.02 -10.03
C PHE A 16 -4.23 -5.44 -9.92
N GLU A 17 -5.23 -6.30 -9.71
CA GLU A 17 -6.61 -5.86 -9.50
C GLU A 17 -6.81 -5.34 -8.07
N THR A 18 -6.73 -6.24 -7.09
CA THR A 18 -6.82 -5.90 -5.68
C THR A 18 -5.82 -6.70 -4.84
N VAL A 19 -5.42 -6.12 -3.70
CA VAL A 19 -4.68 -6.83 -2.63
C VAL A 19 -5.32 -6.49 -1.27
N PRO A 20 -5.21 -7.38 -0.26
CA PRO A 20 -5.68 -7.08 1.08
C PRO A 20 -4.88 -5.94 1.71
N LEU A 21 -5.59 -5.11 2.50
CA LEU A 21 -4.99 -4.23 3.48
C LEU A 21 -4.89 -4.96 4.82
N LYS A 22 -3.75 -4.88 5.49
CA LYS A 22 -3.50 -5.50 6.79
C LYS A 22 -2.99 -4.49 7.81
N LEU A 23 -2.99 -4.90 9.07
CA LEU A 23 -2.28 -4.20 10.14
C LEU A 23 -0.95 -4.90 10.41
N ASP A 24 0.17 -4.20 10.30
CA ASP A 24 1.52 -4.69 10.64
C ASP A 24 1.89 -6.07 10.07
N HIS A 25 1.49 -6.37 8.83
CA HIS A 25 1.71 -7.69 8.19
C HIS A 25 1.15 -8.88 8.99
N THR A 26 0.24 -8.64 9.93
CA THR A 26 -0.42 -9.69 10.71
C THR A 26 -1.42 -10.47 9.85
N GLN A 27 -2.12 -11.44 10.42
CA GLN A 27 -3.21 -12.13 9.72
C GLN A 27 -4.51 -11.31 9.67
N ALA A 28 -4.59 -10.18 10.39
CA ALA A 28 -5.78 -9.34 10.41
C ALA A 28 -5.92 -8.55 9.10
N ILE A 29 -6.99 -8.83 8.37
CA ILE A 29 -7.37 -8.10 7.16
C ILE A 29 -8.32 -6.96 7.56
N LEU A 30 -7.97 -5.74 7.16
CA LEU A 30 -8.77 -4.54 7.41
C LEU A 30 -9.84 -4.39 6.31
N PRO A 31 -11.03 -3.85 6.64
CA PRO A 31 -12.11 -3.63 5.67
C PRO A 31 -11.76 -2.52 4.67
N ALA A 32 -10.97 -2.87 3.65
CA ALA A 32 -10.51 -1.96 2.62
C ALA A 32 -10.30 -2.68 1.28
N THR A 33 -10.40 -1.92 0.19
CA THR A 33 -10.01 -2.34 -1.15
C THR A 33 -8.77 -1.57 -1.57
N VAL A 34 -7.65 -2.27 -1.76
CA VAL A 34 -6.40 -1.67 -2.27
C VAL A 34 -6.28 -2.00 -3.75
N VAL A 35 -6.16 -1.00 -4.60
CA VAL A 35 -6.01 -1.15 -6.06
C VAL A 35 -4.69 -0.56 -6.55
N TYR A 36 -4.24 -1.05 -7.70
CA TYR A 36 -3.04 -0.53 -8.36
C TYR A 36 -3.22 0.93 -8.78
N GLY A 37 -2.30 1.80 -8.36
CA GLY A 37 -2.28 3.22 -8.70
C GLY A 37 -1.17 3.63 -9.66
N GLY A 38 -0.16 2.77 -9.84
CA GLY A 38 0.97 3.04 -10.72
C GLY A 38 2.25 2.36 -10.24
N ARG A 39 3.38 2.77 -10.82
CA ARG A 39 4.68 2.10 -10.64
C ARG A 39 5.10 1.89 -9.18
N ASN A 40 4.67 2.75 -8.26
CA ASN A 40 4.98 2.69 -6.83
C ASN A 40 3.85 3.30 -6.01
N GLN A 41 2.63 3.23 -6.54
CA GLN A 41 1.47 3.90 -5.98
C GLN A 41 0.30 2.93 -5.91
N VAL A 42 -0.51 3.08 -4.88
CA VAL A 42 -1.77 2.37 -4.70
C VAL A 42 -2.85 3.34 -4.24
N TYR A 43 -4.10 2.97 -4.52
CA TYR A 43 -5.26 3.63 -3.95
C TYR A 43 -5.92 2.71 -2.93
N ILE A 44 -6.31 3.26 -1.78
CA ILE A 44 -6.95 2.53 -0.69
C ILE A 44 -8.35 3.10 -0.52
N TYR A 45 -9.37 2.26 -0.69
CA TYR A 45 -10.78 2.61 -0.47
C TYR A 45 -11.25 1.94 0.81
N THR A 46 -11.68 2.72 1.78
CA THR A 46 -12.09 2.22 3.10
C THR A 46 -12.86 3.29 3.88
N ASP A 47 -13.66 2.86 4.85
CA ASP A 47 -14.32 3.74 5.82
C ASP A 47 -13.46 4.00 7.06
N LEU A 48 -12.30 3.33 7.16
CA LEU A 48 -11.33 3.58 8.23
C LEU A 48 -10.64 4.94 8.05
N GLU A 49 -10.41 5.61 9.17
CA GLU A 49 -9.77 6.92 9.23
C GLU A 49 -8.25 6.75 9.33
N TYR A 50 -7.53 7.24 8.33
CA TYR A 50 -6.07 7.32 8.33
C TYR A 50 -5.60 8.76 8.12
N ASN A 51 -4.34 9.00 8.51
CA ASN A 51 -3.69 10.30 8.38
C ASN A 51 -2.77 10.35 7.16
N VAL A 52 -2.68 11.52 6.53
CA VAL A 52 -1.57 11.80 5.60
C VAL A 52 -0.27 11.76 6.40
N GLY A 53 0.75 11.11 5.85
CA GLY A 53 2.02 10.81 6.54
C GLY A 53 2.02 9.47 7.26
N GLN A 54 0.88 8.79 7.41
CA GLN A 54 0.85 7.46 8.02
C GLN A 54 1.57 6.44 7.13
N CYS A 55 2.46 5.69 7.74
CA CYS A 55 3.31 4.75 7.04
C CYS A 55 2.54 3.54 6.53
N VAL A 56 3.01 3.03 5.39
CA VAL A 56 2.52 1.80 4.77
C VAL A 56 3.69 0.90 4.42
N SER A 57 3.46 -0.40 4.35
CA SER A 57 4.49 -1.37 4.01
C SER A 57 3.98 -2.41 3.03
N ILE A 58 4.86 -2.81 2.12
CA ILE A 58 4.52 -3.78 1.07
C ILE A 58 4.87 -5.19 1.50
N GLY A 59 3.99 -6.15 1.21
CA GLY A 59 4.30 -7.57 1.24
C GLY A 59 4.25 -8.14 -0.17
N GLY A 60 5.15 -9.08 -0.49
CA GLY A 60 5.21 -9.69 -1.83
C GLY A 60 6.59 -10.24 -2.17
N TYR A 61 6.89 -10.32 -3.46
CA TYR A 61 8.17 -10.84 -3.95
C TYR A 61 8.66 -10.16 -5.24
N SER A 62 9.98 -10.10 -5.38
CA SER A 62 10.63 -9.63 -6.62
C SER A 62 10.40 -10.61 -7.76
N VAL A 63 10.12 -10.10 -8.95
CA VAL A 63 9.93 -10.91 -10.18
C VAL A 63 11.06 -10.71 -11.20
N GLY A 64 12.14 -10.04 -10.80
CA GLY A 64 13.33 -9.78 -11.61
C GLY A 64 13.60 -8.29 -11.84
N GLY A 65 14.87 -7.90 -11.80
CA GLY A 65 15.24 -6.48 -11.87
C GLY A 65 14.62 -5.68 -10.72
N LYS A 66 13.99 -4.54 -11.03
CA LYS A 66 13.24 -3.73 -10.06
C LYS A 66 11.77 -4.15 -9.91
N LYS A 67 11.29 -5.14 -10.67
CA LYS A 67 9.87 -5.51 -10.68
C LYS A 67 9.49 -6.27 -9.42
N PHE A 68 8.31 -5.96 -8.88
CA PHE A 68 7.80 -6.55 -7.66
C PHE A 68 6.32 -6.86 -7.80
N ARG A 69 5.93 -8.09 -7.43
CA ARG A 69 4.53 -8.48 -7.34
C ARG A 69 4.04 -8.25 -5.92
N LEU A 70 3.15 -7.28 -5.76
CA LEU A 70 2.50 -6.95 -4.49
C LEU A 70 1.45 -8.02 -4.18
N ILE A 71 1.45 -8.56 -2.96
CA ILE A 71 0.44 -9.52 -2.48
C ILE A 71 -0.41 -8.95 -1.36
N GLU A 72 0.09 -7.91 -0.66
CA GLU A 72 -0.61 -7.21 0.40
C GLU A 72 -0.02 -5.82 0.61
N LEU A 73 -0.82 -4.93 1.20
CA LEU A 73 -0.37 -3.68 1.78
C LEU A 73 -0.67 -3.71 3.28
N SER A 74 0.22 -3.15 4.10
CA SER A 74 0.01 -3.02 5.53
C SER A 74 0.03 -1.55 5.94
N ILE A 75 -0.88 -1.15 6.83
CA ILE A 75 -0.71 0.02 7.68
C ILE A 75 0.24 -0.37 8.80
N THR A 76 1.29 0.40 9.04
CA THR A 76 2.31 0.09 10.05
C THR A 76 3.13 1.31 10.44
N ASP A 77 3.72 1.30 11.62
CA ASP A 77 4.72 2.30 12.06
C ASP A 77 6.15 1.93 11.63
N TYR A 78 6.37 0.72 11.10
CA TYR A 78 7.69 0.19 10.75
C TYR A 78 7.75 -0.24 9.27
N PRO A 79 7.67 0.72 8.32
CA PRO A 79 7.64 0.38 6.91
C PRO A 79 8.96 -0.29 6.46
N VAL A 80 8.86 -1.28 5.59
CA VAL A 80 10.05 -1.97 5.03
C VAL A 80 10.83 -1.10 4.03
N LEU A 81 10.20 -0.03 3.51
CA LEU A 81 10.81 0.92 2.59
C LEU A 81 10.67 2.34 3.11
N ASP A 82 11.74 3.11 2.98
CA ASP A 82 11.73 4.54 3.31
C ASP A 82 10.71 5.29 2.43
N ASN A 83 10.09 6.32 3.01
CA ASN A 83 9.08 7.17 2.37
C ASN A 83 7.83 6.42 1.86
N ALA A 84 7.58 5.20 2.34
CA ALA A 84 6.34 4.49 2.08
C ALA A 84 5.24 4.98 3.04
N LEU A 85 4.33 5.81 2.54
CA LEU A 85 3.31 6.50 3.34
C LEU A 85 2.10 6.93 2.53
N ILE A 86 1.00 7.22 3.22
CA ILE A 86 -0.19 7.88 2.67
C ILE A 86 0.14 9.34 2.36
N THR A 87 0.00 9.75 1.11
CA THR A 87 0.31 11.10 0.64
C THR A 87 -0.92 11.99 0.50
N GLU A 88 -2.08 11.39 0.26
CA GLU A 88 -3.32 12.14 -0.01
C GLU A 88 -4.53 11.44 0.61
N LYS A 89 -5.54 12.25 0.93
CA LYS A 89 -6.83 11.81 1.48
C LYS A 89 -7.95 12.57 0.80
N GLU A 90 -8.92 11.85 0.28
CA GLU A 90 -10.10 12.36 -0.39
C GLU A 90 -11.36 11.78 0.26
N LYS A 91 -12.33 12.65 0.59
CA LYS A 91 -13.68 12.22 0.94
C LYS A 91 -14.43 11.97 -0.36
N ILE A 92 -14.98 10.78 -0.50
CA ILE A 92 -15.78 10.31 -1.63
C ILE A 92 -17.22 10.06 -1.17
#